data_AF-A0AAE4ZY91-F1
#
_entry.id   AF-A0AAE4ZY91-F1
#
_cell.length_a   1.000
_cell.length_b   1.000
_cell.length_c   1.000
_cell.angle_alpha   90.00
_cell.angle_beta   90.00
_cell.angle_gamma   90.00
#
_symmetry.space_group_name_H-M   'P 1'
#
loop_
_entity.id
_entity.type
_entity.pdbx_description
1 polymer ?
#
loop_
_entity_poly.entity_id
_entity_poly.type
_entity_poly.pdbx_seq_one_letter_code
_entity_poly.pdbx_strand_id
1 'polypeptide(L)'
;MKKLLRMRNLRSVLLMAFVIPLVIAIAIPACSAPSQSEPPTSVTEPPEEPPKGELVEMQDNLLIFTSVSDFENGTHENTRVVSIGNGAITLKEGAAVGTYTSPEIETKPFEYLILSWNADTPKGTYIEIEGRVHAGLEGSRQWSSWLSWGTWSTHAFTGPDGKLTLAGSAPSSKAGDALAKVATDELIVIGSSGETADKFQFRVILHGPDGQAGTEETNPKVLLMAATIRNTLEGQAIPAAYDEEGPDLTKMDKDLDVPMYSQMIRDPKISNSICSPTSVAMALAYHGVEMSPEQAAWGVNDYRAPMFGNWPFNTAFAAANGFTAYVQYGVPAEGKDPWYAVKQEINRGNPVIVSVKYRKPGYEGRTEPEVENVPINYTPGHLVLVRGFTWKDGREYVIVNDAAAAKDEEVRRLYPADQFFEAWVKKVMYVIHKDESEGAVPCVASPLEGEFVAVGDPSGGYQKYELVVDGQPVNLSDANIRSAVVSFNGQKTVPFTLRVSVLPESNLLWFKDTSEPGKYTFWFFDVNKNTYKAELEWTK
;
A
#
# COMPACT_ATOMS: atom_id res chain seq x y z
N MET A 1 7.57 33.96 -46.54
CA MET A 1 8.14 33.38 -47.76
C MET A 1 7.91 31.87 -47.76
N LYS A 2 7.38 31.35 -48.88
CA LYS A 2 7.36 29.94 -49.36
C LYS A 2 6.60 28.85 -48.58
N LYS A 3 5.44 28.52 -49.17
CA LYS A 3 4.85 27.17 -49.32
C LYS A 3 5.84 26.18 -49.95
N LEU A 4 5.73 24.89 -49.59
CA LEU A 4 5.92 23.70 -50.47
C LEU A 4 5.31 22.47 -49.76
N LEU A 5 4.15 21.96 -50.20
CA LEU A 5 3.92 20.89 -51.19
C LEU A 5 4.27 19.46 -50.73
N ARG A 6 3.25 18.60 -50.58
CA ARG A 6 3.11 17.37 -51.41
C ARG A 6 1.72 16.72 -51.30
N MET A 7 1.15 16.46 -52.48
CA MET A 7 -0.05 15.67 -52.76
C MET A 7 0.30 14.17 -52.89
N ARG A 8 -0.65 13.26 -52.61
CA ARG A 8 -1.35 12.41 -53.62
C ARG A 8 -2.17 11.25 -53.00
N ASN A 9 -3.45 11.26 -53.34
CA ASN A 9 -4.42 10.19 -53.67
C ASN A 9 -3.99 8.71 -53.58
N LEU A 10 -4.91 7.82 -53.16
CA LEU A 10 -5.63 6.90 -54.07
C LEU A 10 -6.86 6.25 -53.42
N ARG A 11 -7.95 6.12 -54.20
CA ARG A 11 -9.18 5.36 -53.93
C ARG A 11 -8.97 3.86 -54.15
N SER A 12 -9.79 2.99 -53.53
CA SER A 12 -10.40 1.79 -54.16
C SER A 12 -11.48 1.17 -53.25
N VAL A 13 -12.57 0.74 -53.90
CA VAL A 13 -13.80 0.14 -53.38
C VAL A 13 -13.73 -1.38 -53.57
N LEU A 14 -14.30 -2.20 -52.68
CA LEU A 14 -14.76 -3.55 -53.02
C LEU A 14 -15.96 -4.00 -52.17
N LEU A 15 -17.02 -4.43 -52.85
CA LEU A 15 -18.23 -5.11 -52.37
C LEU A 15 -17.96 -6.62 -52.19
N MET A 16 -18.60 -7.31 -51.24
CA MET A 16 -19.12 -8.68 -51.49
C MET A 16 -20.19 -9.15 -50.48
N ALA A 17 -21.01 -10.08 -50.97
CA ALA A 17 -22.38 -10.44 -50.59
C ALA A 17 -22.58 -11.40 -49.39
N PHE A 18 -23.84 -11.44 -48.93
CA PHE A 18 -24.50 -12.36 -48.00
C PHE A 18 -24.60 -13.81 -48.50
N VAL A 19 -24.56 -14.78 -47.57
CA VAL A 19 -25.12 -16.14 -47.73
C VAL A 19 -25.74 -16.61 -46.40
N ILE A 20 -27.00 -17.07 -46.46
CA ILE A 20 -27.78 -17.74 -45.39
C ILE A 20 -27.88 -19.24 -45.74
N PRO A 21 -27.88 -20.17 -44.76
CA PRO A 21 -28.45 -21.50 -44.97
C PRO A 21 -29.75 -21.76 -44.20
N LEU A 22 -30.66 -22.40 -44.93
CA LEU A 22 -32.00 -22.88 -44.61
C LEU A 22 -31.90 -24.32 -44.05
N VAL A 23 -32.60 -24.65 -42.96
CA VAL A 23 -32.70 -26.02 -42.43
C VAL A 23 -34.07 -26.62 -42.79
N ILE A 24 -34.02 -27.82 -43.37
CA ILE A 24 -35.15 -28.58 -43.93
C ILE A 24 -35.80 -29.44 -42.84
N ALA A 25 -37.13 -29.38 -42.75
CA ALA A 25 -37.96 -30.27 -41.96
C ALA A 25 -38.27 -31.56 -42.74
N ILE A 26 -38.13 -32.72 -42.11
CA ILE A 26 -38.60 -34.02 -42.63
C ILE A 26 -39.52 -34.66 -41.58
N ALA A 27 -40.72 -35.02 -42.01
CA ALA A 27 -41.71 -35.75 -41.22
C ALA A 27 -42.10 -37.04 -41.96
N ILE A 28 -42.00 -38.20 -41.30
CA ILE A 28 -42.73 -39.45 -41.65
C ILE A 28 -42.96 -40.29 -40.34
N PRO A 29 -43.83 -41.31 -40.29
CA PRO A 29 -45.08 -41.28 -39.55
C PRO A 29 -45.18 -42.31 -38.39
N ALA A 30 -46.24 -42.17 -37.61
CA ALA A 30 -46.57 -42.95 -36.41
C ALA A 30 -46.80 -44.45 -36.67
N CYS A 31 -46.29 -45.27 -35.74
CA CYS A 31 -46.73 -46.64 -35.48
C CYS A 31 -47.08 -46.76 -33.99
N SER A 32 -48.21 -47.36 -33.68
CA SER A 32 -48.89 -47.30 -32.37
C SER A 32 -48.63 -48.49 -31.44
N ALA A 33 -48.41 -48.17 -30.15
CA ALA A 33 -48.64 -48.92 -28.88
C ALA A 33 -47.70 -50.10 -28.54
N PRO A 34 -47.30 -50.33 -27.25
CA PRO A 34 -48.14 -50.20 -26.04
C PRO A 34 -47.51 -49.49 -24.80
N SER A 35 -48.39 -49.17 -23.84
CA SER A 35 -48.14 -48.55 -22.53
C SER A 35 -47.14 -49.30 -21.65
N GLN A 36 -46.05 -48.65 -21.23
CA GLN A 36 -45.26 -49.02 -20.04
C GLN A 36 -44.61 -47.77 -19.37
N SER A 37 -44.93 -47.62 -18.08
CA SER A 37 -44.24 -46.92 -16.96
C SER A 37 -43.17 -45.85 -17.25
N GLU A 38 -43.39 -44.64 -16.71
CA GLU A 38 -42.42 -43.54 -16.65
C GLU A 38 -41.15 -43.90 -15.84
N PRO A 39 -39.95 -43.58 -16.34
CA PRO A 39 -38.70 -43.58 -15.57
C PRO A 39 -38.53 -42.28 -14.76
N PRO A 40 -37.76 -42.31 -13.66
CA PRO A 40 -37.60 -41.15 -12.78
C PRO A 40 -36.81 -40.03 -13.44
N THR A 41 -37.37 -38.83 -13.43
CA THR A 41 -36.74 -37.58 -13.82
C THR A 41 -35.65 -37.21 -12.79
N SER A 42 -34.38 -37.53 -13.07
CA SER A 42 -33.26 -36.87 -12.38
C SER A 42 -33.03 -35.51 -13.03
N VAL A 43 -33.74 -34.50 -12.55
CA VAL A 43 -33.38 -33.11 -12.79
C VAL A 43 -32.23 -32.82 -11.83
N THR A 44 -30.99 -32.80 -12.32
CA THR A 44 -29.90 -32.15 -11.62
C THR A 44 -30.26 -30.68 -11.52
N GLU A 45 -30.58 -30.22 -10.30
CA GLU A 45 -30.69 -28.81 -9.98
C GLU A 45 -29.36 -28.12 -10.35
N PRO A 46 -29.41 -26.90 -10.92
CA PRO A 46 -28.21 -26.08 -11.01
C PRO A 46 -27.62 -25.90 -9.60
N PRO A 47 -26.30 -25.77 -9.45
CA PRO A 47 -25.70 -25.58 -8.13
C PRO A 47 -26.39 -24.40 -7.43
N GLU A 48 -26.87 -24.63 -6.20
CA GLU A 48 -27.48 -23.59 -5.36
C GLU A 48 -26.56 -22.36 -5.37
N GLU A 49 -27.14 -21.20 -5.66
CA GLU A 49 -26.47 -19.93 -5.42
C GLU A 49 -26.02 -19.93 -3.95
N PRO A 50 -24.76 -19.56 -3.65
CA PRO A 50 -24.31 -19.45 -2.27
C PRO A 50 -25.27 -18.54 -1.51
N PRO A 51 -25.54 -18.82 -0.22
CA PRO A 51 -26.48 -18.03 0.56
C PRO A 51 -26.09 -16.55 0.45
N LYS A 52 -27.04 -15.70 0.02
CA LYS A 52 -26.85 -14.26 -0.02
C LYS A 52 -26.44 -13.81 1.38
N GLY A 53 -25.16 -13.44 1.54
CA GLY A 53 -24.68 -12.78 2.74
C GLY A 53 -25.54 -11.57 3.06
N GLU A 54 -25.70 -11.29 4.35
CA GLU A 54 -26.45 -10.13 4.83
C GLU A 54 -25.86 -8.84 4.20
N LEU A 55 -26.71 -7.95 3.70
CA LEU A 55 -26.27 -6.69 3.09
C LEU A 55 -25.65 -5.79 4.16
N VAL A 56 -24.43 -5.32 3.92
CA VAL A 56 -23.75 -4.37 4.81
C VAL A 56 -23.90 -2.97 4.22
N GLU A 57 -24.52 -2.04 4.96
CA GLU A 57 -24.67 -0.66 4.52
C GLU A 57 -23.57 0.22 5.12
N MET A 58 -22.87 0.95 4.24
CA MET A 58 -21.81 1.89 4.61
C MET A 58 -22.34 3.33 4.46
N GLN A 59 -22.54 4.03 5.59
CA GLN A 59 -23.19 5.34 5.61
C GLN A 59 -22.24 6.52 5.36
N ASP A 60 -20.98 6.37 5.75
CA ASP A 60 -19.91 7.35 5.56
C ASP A 60 -18.93 6.86 4.48
N ASN A 61 -17.69 7.34 4.53
CA ASN A 61 -16.68 7.02 3.53
C ASN A 61 -15.63 5.99 3.97
N LEU A 62 -15.76 5.36 5.14
CA LEU A 62 -14.82 4.35 5.64
C LEU A 62 -15.54 3.10 6.18
N LEU A 63 -15.16 1.94 5.66
CA LEU A 63 -15.53 0.64 6.22
C LEU A 63 -14.29 -0.02 6.80
N ILE A 64 -14.39 -0.58 8.01
CA ILE A 64 -13.33 -1.38 8.64
C ILE A 64 -13.93 -2.72 9.08
N PHE A 65 -13.39 -3.81 8.54
CA PHE A 65 -13.62 -5.17 9.03
C PHE A 65 -12.42 -5.57 9.88
N THR A 66 -12.66 -5.81 11.17
CA THR A 66 -11.60 -6.13 12.16
C THR A 66 -12.04 -7.18 13.17
N SER A 67 -13.34 -7.41 13.33
CA SER A 67 -13.88 -8.33 14.32
C SER A 67 -14.19 -9.73 13.78
N VAL A 68 -14.31 -10.71 14.68
CA VAL A 68 -14.81 -12.05 14.34
C VAL A 68 -16.15 -11.96 13.62
N SER A 69 -17.07 -11.13 14.11
CA SER A 69 -18.40 -10.96 13.52
C SER A 69 -18.33 -10.37 12.11
N ASP A 70 -17.44 -9.41 11.85
CA ASP A 70 -17.28 -8.82 10.52
C ASP A 70 -16.85 -9.90 9.52
N PHE A 71 -15.87 -10.72 9.91
CA PHE A 71 -15.35 -11.76 9.04
C PHE A 71 -16.29 -12.95 8.89
N GLU A 72 -17.05 -13.34 9.91
CA GLU A 72 -18.03 -14.45 9.82
C GLU A 72 -19.16 -14.18 8.80
N ASN A 73 -19.46 -12.92 8.54
CA ASN A 73 -20.52 -12.51 7.59
C ASN A 73 -20.12 -12.66 6.11
N GLY A 74 -18.89 -13.07 5.82
CA GLY A 74 -18.43 -13.33 4.45
C GLY A 74 -18.45 -14.81 4.05
N THR A 75 -18.12 -15.08 2.79
CA THR A 75 -18.00 -16.43 2.25
C THR A 75 -16.56 -16.94 2.39
N HIS A 76 -16.42 -18.15 2.91
CA HIS A 76 -15.13 -18.78 3.19
C HIS A 76 -14.88 -20.02 2.32
N GLU A 77 -13.88 -19.95 1.45
CA GLU A 77 -13.36 -21.08 0.67
C GLU A 77 -11.98 -21.46 1.21
N ASN A 78 -11.86 -22.57 1.93
CA ASN A 78 -10.60 -22.99 2.59
C ASN A 78 -10.00 -21.97 3.57
N THR A 79 -10.78 -20.99 4.01
CA THR A 79 -10.43 -20.05 5.08
C THR A 79 -11.32 -20.26 6.30
N ARG A 80 -10.89 -19.75 7.46
CA ARG A 80 -11.67 -19.72 8.69
C ARG A 80 -11.39 -18.43 9.46
N VAL A 81 -12.33 -18.07 10.32
CA VAL A 81 -12.16 -16.97 11.28
C VAL A 81 -11.49 -17.50 12.55
N VAL A 82 -10.60 -16.70 13.12
CA VAL A 82 -9.91 -16.98 14.39
C VAL A 82 -9.95 -15.74 15.28
N SER A 83 -9.97 -15.95 16.59
CA SER A 83 -10.03 -14.89 17.60
C SER A 83 -8.63 -14.37 17.97
N ILE A 84 -7.93 -13.81 16.99
CA ILE A 84 -6.65 -13.10 17.18
C ILE A 84 -6.93 -11.60 17.07
N GLY A 85 -6.54 -10.83 18.08
CA GLY A 85 -6.99 -9.44 18.22
C GLY A 85 -8.53 -9.39 18.35
N ASN A 86 -9.17 -8.50 17.60
CA ASN A 86 -10.63 -8.44 17.49
C ASN A 86 -11.22 -9.55 16.60
N GLY A 87 -10.40 -10.12 15.71
CA GLY A 87 -10.77 -11.15 14.75
C GLY A 87 -9.77 -11.18 13.59
N ALA A 88 -9.58 -12.36 13.00
CA ALA A 88 -8.74 -12.51 11.83
C ALA A 88 -9.21 -13.64 10.92
N ILE A 89 -8.85 -13.56 9.65
CA ILE A 89 -9.01 -14.65 8.68
C ILE A 89 -7.67 -15.36 8.51
N THR A 90 -7.69 -16.69 8.52
CA THR A 90 -6.54 -17.54 8.15
C THR A 90 -6.99 -18.76 7.34
N LEU A 91 -6.03 -19.60 6.92
CA LEU A 91 -6.29 -20.84 6.20
C LEU A 91 -6.89 -21.92 7.12
N LYS A 92 -7.76 -22.77 6.57
CA LYS A 92 -8.19 -24.01 7.24
C LYS A 92 -7.00 -24.98 7.31
N GLU A 93 -7.01 -25.85 8.32
CA GLU A 93 -6.01 -26.91 8.45
C GLU A 93 -5.95 -27.76 7.16
N GLY A 94 -4.74 -28.00 6.66
CA GLY A 94 -4.50 -28.75 5.43
C GLY A 94 -4.70 -27.97 4.13
N ALA A 95 -5.15 -26.70 4.18
CA ALA A 95 -5.27 -25.86 2.99
C ALA A 95 -3.96 -25.12 2.68
N ALA A 96 -3.53 -25.18 1.42
CA ALA A 96 -2.40 -24.39 0.91
C ALA A 96 -2.83 -23.02 0.37
N VAL A 97 -4.08 -22.90 -0.08
CA VAL A 97 -4.68 -21.66 -0.59
C VAL A 97 -6.13 -21.59 -0.13
N GLY A 98 -6.58 -20.39 0.19
CA GLY A 98 -7.97 -20.13 0.53
C GLY A 98 -8.38 -18.71 0.22
N THR A 99 -9.68 -18.51 0.01
CA THR A 99 -10.28 -17.23 -0.31
C THR A 99 -11.30 -16.86 0.75
N TYR A 100 -11.28 -15.61 1.17
CA TYR A 100 -12.39 -14.95 1.85
C TYR A 100 -13.02 -13.94 0.91
N THR A 101 -14.34 -13.92 0.81
CA THR A 101 -15.10 -12.92 0.03
C THR A 101 -16.06 -12.18 0.95
N SER A 102 -16.01 -10.85 0.96
CA SER A 102 -16.92 -10.03 1.76
C SER A 102 -18.38 -10.19 1.31
N PRO A 103 -19.37 -9.89 2.16
CA PRO A 103 -20.72 -9.62 1.69
C PRO A 103 -20.72 -8.44 0.70
N GLU A 104 -21.82 -8.28 -0.03
CA GLU A 104 -22.05 -7.06 -0.82
C GLU A 104 -22.21 -5.87 0.11
N ILE A 105 -21.38 -4.84 -0.11
CA ILE A 105 -21.40 -3.61 0.68
C ILE A 105 -22.12 -2.55 -0.14
N GLU A 106 -23.26 -2.09 0.36
CA GLU A 106 -24.03 -0.99 -0.22
C GLU A 106 -23.49 0.35 0.27
N THR A 107 -23.45 1.34 -0.62
CA THR A 107 -22.80 2.63 -0.38
C THR A 107 -23.58 3.77 -1.03
N LYS A 108 -23.29 5.01 -0.63
CA LYS A 108 -23.58 6.18 -1.47
C LYS A 108 -22.81 6.08 -2.79
N PRO A 109 -23.34 6.62 -3.91
CA PRO A 109 -22.64 6.61 -5.18
C PRO A 109 -21.20 7.15 -5.06
N PHE A 110 -20.22 6.45 -5.63
CA PHE A 110 -18.81 6.82 -5.57
C PHE A 110 -18.08 6.59 -6.91
N GLU A 111 -16.96 7.29 -7.09
CA GLU A 111 -16.10 7.18 -8.28
C GLU A 111 -14.77 6.50 -7.95
N TYR A 112 -14.33 6.59 -6.69
CA TYR A 112 -13.01 6.15 -6.25
C TYR A 112 -13.12 5.24 -5.03
N LEU A 113 -12.34 4.15 -5.01
CA LEU A 113 -12.25 3.21 -3.90
C LEU A 113 -10.78 2.88 -3.63
N ILE A 114 -10.37 2.86 -2.37
CA ILE A 114 -9.07 2.32 -1.94
C ILE A 114 -9.33 1.18 -0.96
N LEU A 115 -8.69 0.04 -1.21
CA LEU A 115 -8.62 -1.06 -0.25
C LEU A 115 -7.26 -1.04 0.45
N SER A 116 -7.25 -1.24 1.76
CA SER A 116 -6.04 -1.39 2.59
C SER A 116 -6.24 -2.50 3.61
N TRP A 117 -5.15 -3.03 4.16
CA TRP A 117 -5.17 -4.26 4.96
C TRP A 117 -4.08 -4.28 6.04
N ASN A 118 -4.38 -4.98 7.13
CA ASN A 118 -3.39 -5.38 8.14
C ASN A 118 -3.25 -6.90 8.09
N ALA A 119 -2.05 -7.39 7.83
CA ALA A 119 -1.80 -8.82 7.69
C ALA A 119 -0.46 -9.26 8.29
N ASP A 120 -0.50 -10.38 8.99
CA ASP A 120 0.66 -11.22 9.30
C ASP A 120 0.95 -12.11 8.09
N THR A 121 2.16 -11.98 7.56
CA THR A 121 2.65 -12.75 6.40
C THR A 121 3.98 -13.42 6.75
N PRO A 122 3.94 -14.55 7.50
CA PRO A 122 5.14 -15.31 7.82
C PRO A 122 5.94 -15.70 6.57
N LYS A 123 7.22 -16.03 6.74
CA LYS A 123 8.13 -16.38 5.64
C LYS A 123 7.51 -17.40 4.66
N GLY A 124 7.61 -17.12 3.37
CA GLY A 124 7.08 -17.96 2.30
C GLY A 124 5.58 -17.80 2.04
N THR A 125 4.85 -17.04 2.85
CA THR A 125 3.42 -16.75 2.65
C THR A 125 3.22 -15.41 1.94
N TYR A 126 2.04 -15.24 1.35
CA TYR A 126 1.59 -13.95 0.81
C TYR A 126 0.06 -13.91 0.73
N ILE A 127 -0.47 -12.71 0.51
CA ILE A 127 -1.90 -12.50 0.23
C ILE A 127 -2.09 -11.78 -1.11
N GLU A 128 -3.22 -12.03 -1.77
CA GLU A 128 -3.71 -11.22 -2.90
C GLU A 128 -4.97 -10.48 -2.47
N ILE A 129 -5.10 -9.23 -2.92
CA ILE A 129 -6.26 -8.38 -2.65
C ILE A 129 -6.95 -8.07 -3.96
N GLU A 130 -8.23 -8.36 -4.02
CA GLU A 130 -9.08 -8.08 -5.18
C GLU A 130 -10.38 -7.41 -4.74
N GLY A 131 -10.91 -6.54 -5.59
CA GLY A 131 -12.18 -5.88 -5.39
C GLY A 131 -12.97 -5.79 -6.68
N ARG A 132 -14.29 -5.71 -6.57
CA ARG A 132 -15.18 -5.43 -7.69
C ARG A 132 -16.19 -4.37 -7.27
N VAL A 133 -16.69 -3.62 -8.24
CA VAL A 133 -17.67 -2.55 -8.02
C VAL A 133 -18.87 -2.76 -8.93
N HIS A 134 -20.06 -2.44 -8.43
CA HIS A 134 -21.28 -2.40 -9.23
C HIS A 134 -21.42 -0.99 -9.81
N ALA A 135 -21.00 -0.81 -11.07
CA ALA A 135 -20.73 0.50 -11.66
C ALA A 135 -21.42 0.72 -13.01
N GLY A 136 -21.67 1.99 -13.32
CA GLY A 136 -22.33 2.44 -14.56
C GLY A 136 -23.14 3.70 -14.32
N LEU A 137 -24.01 4.05 -15.27
CA LEU A 137 -25.03 5.07 -15.04
C LEU A 137 -26.12 4.50 -14.14
N GLU A 138 -26.82 5.39 -13.44
CA GLU A 138 -27.98 5.01 -12.63
C GLU A 138 -28.99 4.21 -13.48
N GLY A 139 -29.42 3.05 -12.97
CA GLY A 139 -30.32 2.13 -13.67
C GLY A 139 -29.68 1.23 -14.73
N SER A 140 -28.38 1.37 -15.03
CA SER A 140 -27.65 0.48 -15.96
C SER A 140 -26.35 -0.08 -15.39
N ARG A 141 -26.16 0.04 -14.07
CA ARG A 141 -24.99 -0.49 -13.37
C ARG A 141 -24.89 -2.01 -13.51
N GLN A 142 -23.66 -2.49 -13.55
CA GLN A 142 -23.31 -3.90 -13.60
C GLN A 142 -22.03 -4.12 -12.81
N TRP A 143 -21.81 -5.35 -12.36
CA TRP A 143 -20.57 -5.71 -11.68
C TRP A 143 -19.39 -5.67 -12.64
N SER A 144 -18.31 -5.01 -12.21
CA SER A 144 -17.00 -5.21 -12.80
C SER A 144 -16.52 -6.64 -12.58
N SER A 145 -15.53 -7.03 -13.35
CA SER A 145 -14.65 -8.14 -13.03
C SER A 145 -13.99 -7.93 -11.67
N TRP A 146 -13.45 -8.99 -11.08
CA TRP A 146 -12.55 -8.86 -9.93
C TRP A 146 -11.25 -8.19 -10.38
N LEU A 147 -10.97 -7.02 -9.84
CA LEU A 147 -9.79 -6.21 -10.13
C LEU A 147 -8.80 -6.30 -8.97
N SER A 148 -7.52 -6.44 -9.27
CA SER A 148 -6.49 -6.72 -8.27
C SER A 148 -5.72 -5.48 -7.83
N TRP A 149 -5.42 -5.40 -6.53
CA TRP A 149 -4.43 -4.50 -5.92
C TRP A 149 -3.03 -5.12 -5.89
N GLY A 150 -2.89 -6.38 -6.31
CA GLY A 150 -1.63 -7.10 -6.36
C GLY A 150 -1.43 -8.05 -5.17
N THR A 151 -0.15 -8.29 -4.86
CA THR A 151 0.30 -9.24 -3.84
C THR A 151 1.00 -8.51 -2.71
N TRP A 152 0.79 -8.95 -1.47
CA TRP A 152 1.46 -8.42 -0.29
C TRP A 152 2.15 -9.51 0.53
N SER A 153 3.38 -9.23 0.94
CA SER A 153 4.14 -10.01 1.93
C SER A 153 5.27 -9.17 2.51
N THR A 154 5.56 -9.36 3.79
CA THR A 154 6.75 -8.79 4.44
C THR A 154 8.04 -9.46 3.96
N HIS A 155 7.95 -10.62 3.32
CA HIS A 155 9.08 -11.41 2.84
C HIS A 155 9.05 -11.61 1.32
N ALA A 156 10.14 -12.15 0.78
CA ALA A 156 10.07 -12.86 -0.50
C ALA A 156 9.29 -14.17 -0.33
N PHE A 157 8.60 -14.58 -1.39
CA PHE A 157 7.76 -15.78 -1.40
C PHE A 157 7.88 -16.51 -2.75
N THR A 158 7.48 -17.78 -2.78
CA THR A 158 7.42 -18.55 -4.03
C THR A 158 6.11 -18.25 -4.76
N GLY A 159 6.19 -17.65 -5.94
CA GLY A 159 5.03 -17.33 -6.76
C GLY A 159 4.43 -18.56 -7.44
N PRO A 160 3.27 -18.43 -8.12
CA PRO A 160 2.60 -19.54 -8.80
C PRO A 160 3.43 -20.22 -9.91
N ASP A 161 4.46 -19.54 -10.44
CA ASP A 161 5.39 -20.09 -11.42
C ASP A 161 6.60 -20.80 -10.80
N GLY A 162 6.60 -20.98 -9.48
CA GLY A 162 7.68 -21.62 -8.72
C GLY A 162 8.91 -20.74 -8.51
N LYS A 163 8.85 -19.45 -8.84
CA LYS A 163 9.99 -18.53 -8.69
C LYS A 163 9.86 -17.66 -7.46
N LEU A 164 11.00 -17.30 -6.89
CA LEU A 164 11.09 -16.28 -5.86
C LEU A 164 10.52 -14.95 -6.39
N THR A 165 9.57 -14.41 -5.66
CA THR A 165 8.77 -13.24 -6.02
C THR A 165 8.73 -12.28 -4.84
N LEU A 166 8.55 -10.99 -5.15
CA LEU A 166 8.38 -9.92 -4.18
C LEU A 166 7.02 -9.27 -4.37
N ALA A 167 6.47 -8.73 -3.28
CA ALA A 167 5.19 -8.02 -3.28
C ALA A 167 5.16 -6.91 -4.33
N GLY A 168 4.01 -6.70 -4.94
CA GLY A 168 3.84 -5.68 -5.97
C GLY A 168 2.41 -5.56 -6.42
N SER A 169 2.08 -4.41 -7.00
CA SER A 169 0.76 -4.12 -7.56
C SER A 169 0.37 -5.08 -8.68
N ALA A 170 -0.87 -5.02 -9.12
CA ALA A 170 -1.39 -5.92 -10.15
C ALA A 170 -0.85 -5.62 -11.56
N PRO A 171 -0.80 -6.64 -12.45
CA PRO A 171 -0.69 -6.41 -13.89
C PRO A 171 -1.82 -5.54 -14.41
N SER A 172 -1.57 -4.76 -15.47
CA SER A 172 -2.65 -4.09 -16.22
C SER A 172 -3.76 -5.05 -16.67
N SER A 173 -3.43 -6.31 -16.98
CA SER A 173 -4.40 -7.34 -17.37
C SER A 173 -5.30 -7.83 -16.24
N LYS A 174 -4.98 -7.55 -14.98
CA LYS A 174 -5.82 -7.84 -13.79
C LYS A 174 -6.31 -6.56 -13.09
N ALA A 175 -5.91 -5.39 -13.57
CA ALA A 175 -6.13 -4.11 -12.91
C ALA A 175 -7.23 -3.28 -13.59
N GLY A 176 -8.05 -3.85 -14.47
CA GLY A 176 -9.20 -3.12 -15.02
C GLY A 176 -9.99 -3.88 -16.07
N ASP A 177 -11.18 -3.36 -16.33
CA ASP A 177 -12.07 -3.76 -17.41
C ASP A 177 -12.77 -2.52 -18.02
N ALA A 178 -13.94 -2.70 -18.62
CA ALA A 178 -14.69 -1.61 -19.23
C ALA A 178 -15.36 -0.65 -18.23
N LEU A 179 -15.54 -1.07 -16.97
CA LEU A 179 -16.32 -0.36 -15.95
C LEU A 179 -15.44 0.32 -14.91
N ALA A 180 -14.32 -0.30 -14.56
CA ALA A 180 -13.40 0.23 -13.56
C ALA A 180 -11.96 -0.20 -13.81
N LYS A 181 -11.01 0.51 -13.19
CA LYS A 181 -9.59 0.14 -13.17
C LYS A 181 -8.94 0.49 -11.84
N VAL A 182 -7.97 -0.30 -11.40
CA VAL A 182 -7.07 -0.02 -10.28
C VAL A 182 -5.82 0.67 -10.83
N ALA A 183 -5.65 1.94 -10.50
CA ALA A 183 -4.48 2.74 -10.86
C ALA A 183 -3.39 2.59 -9.78
N THR A 184 -2.77 1.40 -9.72
CA THR A 184 -1.82 0.97 -8.68
C THR A 184 -2.50 0.70 -7.32
N ASP A 185 -3.12 1.70 -6.72
CA ASP A 185 -3.68 1.66 -5.37
C ASP A 185 -5.10 2.26 -5.25
N GLU A 186 -5.56 3.05 -6.22
CA GLU A 186 -6.91 3.63 -6.28
C GLU A 186 -7.71 2.98 -7.41
N LEU A 187 -8.84 2.36 -7.08
CA LEU A 187 -9.84 1.99 -8.07
C LEU A 187 -10.59 3.23 -8.54
N ILE A 188 -10.77 3.35 -9.84
CA ILE A 188 -11.44 4.45 -10.54
C ILE A 188 -12.55 3.84 -11.41
N VAL A 189 -13.78 4.29 -11.19
CA VAL A 189 -14.91 4.03 -12.10
C VAL A 189 -14.65 4.73 -13.43
N ILE A 190 -14.77 4.00 -14.54
CA ILE A 190 -14.53 4.51 -15.89
C ILE A 190 -15.81 5.13 -16.43
N GLY A 191 -15.71 6.39 -16.84
CA GLY A 191 -16.84 7.13 -17.37
C GLY A 191 -16.50 8.60 -17.63
N SER A 192 -17.44 9.30 -18.26
CA SER A 192 -17.36 10.75 -18.48
C SER A 192 -18.73 11.44 -18.48
N SER A 193 -19.79 10.70 -18.17
CA SER A 193 -21.19 11.13 -18.22
C SER A 193 -21.86 11.09 -16.84
N GLY A 194 -21.09 10.85 -15.77
CA GLY A 194 -21.58 10.73 -14.39
C GLY A 194 -21.68 9.29 -13.89
N GLU A 195 -20.95 8.35 -14.50
CA GLU A 195 -20.88 6.96 -14.06
C GLU A 195 -20.32 6.86 -12.63
N THR A 196 -20.97 6.05 -11.81
CA THR A 196 -20.62 5.82 -10.41
C THR A 196 -20.83 4.36 -10.06
N ALA A 197 -20.15 3.90 -9.01
CA ALA A 197 -20.48 2.66 -8.32
C ALA A 197 -21.40 2.94 -7.13
N ASP A 198 -22.28 2.00 -6.79
CA ASP A 198 -23.14 2.08 -5.59
C ASP A 198 -22.95 0.89 -4.64
N LYS A 199 -22.19 -0.13 -5.07
CA LYS A 199 -21.79 -1.26 -4.25
C LYS A 199 -20.36 -1.66 -4.56
N PHE A 200 -19.73 -2.31 -3.59
CA PHE A 200 -18.48 -3.04 -3.83
C PHE A 200 -18.43 -4.36 -3.06
N GLN A 201 -17.51 -5.21 -3.46
CA GLN A 201 -17.06 -6.35 -2.69
C GLN A 201 -15.55 -6.44 -2.76
N PHE A 202 -14.94 -6.97 -1.71
CA PHE A 202 -13.54 -7.34 -1.72
C PHE A 202 -13.39 -8.84 -1.47
N ARG A 203 -12.28 -9.39 -1.93
CA ARG A 203 -11.84 -10.73 -1.56
C ARG A 203 -10.35 -10.74 -1.26
N VAL A 204 -9.99 -11.59 -0.31
CA VAL A 204 -8.61 -11.80 0.12
C VAL A 204 -8.25 -13.25 -0.13
N ILE A 205 -7.19 -13.48 -0.89
CA ILE A 205 -6.69 -14.81 -1.20
C ILE A 205 -5.42 -15.02 -0.41
N LEU A 206 -5.42 -16.03 0.45
CA LEU A 206 -4.32 -16.37 1.35
C LEU A 206 -3.52 -17.53 0.76
N HIS A 207 -2.21 -17.40 0.74
CA HIS A 207 -1.29 -18.43 0.28
C HIS A 207 -0.38 -18.90 1.41
N GLY A 208 -0.44 -20.20 1.71
CA GLY A 208 0.41 -20.85 2.69
C GLY A 208 1.89 -20.86 2.27
N PRO A 209 2.78 -21.25 3.20
CA PRO A 209 4.23 -21.15 3.01
C PRO A 209 4.69 -21.95 1.79
N ASP A 210 5.31 -21.26 0.83
CA ASP A 210 5.84 -21.83 -0.43
C ASP A 210 4.79 -22.68 -1.19
N GLY A 211 3.52 -22.25 -1.13
CA GLY A 211 2.40 -22.92 -1.80
C GLY A 211 2.00 -24.24 -1.17
N GLN A 212 2.42 -24.52 0.06
CA GLN A 212 2.04 -25.70 0.85
C GLN A 212 1.06 -25.33 1.97
N ALA A 213 0.41 -26.35 2.52
CA ALA A 213 -0.39 -26.19 3.74
C ALA A 213 0.54 -25.87 4.92
N GLY A 214 0.30 -24.75 5.58
CA GLY A 214 1.03 -24.36 6.79
C GLY A 214 0.33 -24.78 8.08
N THR A 215 0.99 -24.48 9.19
CA THR A 215 0.49 -24.59 10.57
C THR A 215 -0.24 -23.31 11.01
N GLU A 216 -0.82 -23.31 12.21
CA GLU A 216 -1.42 -22.10 12.82
C GLU A 216 -0.41 -20.94 12.86
N GLU A 217 0.85 -21.24 13.18
CA GLU A 217 1.93 -20.26 13.33
C GLU A 217 2.42 -19.78 11.97
N THR A 218 2.53 -20.67 10.98
CA THR A 218 3.15 -20.35 9.68
C THR A 218 2.15 -19.90 8.62
N ASN A 219 0.84 -20.00 8.87
CA ASN A 219 -0.17 -19.52 7.92
C ASN A 219 -0.32 -18.00 7.99
N PRO A 220 -0.58 -17.34 6.85
CA PRO A 220 -0.88 -15.91 6.83
C PRO A 220 -2.19 -15.64 7.58
N LYS A 221 -2.28 -14.44 8.16
CA LYS A 221 -3.47 -13.98 8.90
C LYS A 221 -3.79 -12.57 8.48
N VAL A 222 -5.06 -12.30 8.18
CA VAL A 222 -5.55 -10.97 7.84
C VAL A 222 -6.40 -10.49 8.99
N LEU A 223 -5.92 -9.47 9.69
CA LEU A 223 -6.55 -8.95 10.91
C LEU A 223 -7.50 -7.80 10.62
N LEU A 224 -7.24 -7.05 9.54
CA LEU A 224 -8.08 -5.92 9.17
C LEU A 224 -8.15 -5.79 7.65
N MET A 225 -9.36 -5.49 7.17
CA MET A 225 -9.62 -4.98 5.83
C MET A 225 -10.32 -3.64 5.95
N ALA A 226 -9.78 -2.62 5.31
CA ALA A 226 -10.40 -1.29 5.25
C ALA A 226 -10.70 -0.90 3.81
N ALA A 227 -11.84 -0.24 3.61
CA ALA A 227 -12.25 0.34 2.34
C ALA A 227 -12.63 1.80 2.55
N THR A 228 -12.07 2.70 1.73
CA THR A 228 -12.50 4.11 1.72
C THR A 228 -12.97 4.53 0.34
N ILE A 229 -14.09 5.24 0.27
CA ILE A 229 -14.73 5.66 -0.98
C ILE A 229 -14.76 7.18 -1.11
N ARG A 230 -14.77 7.68 -2.35
CA ARG A 230 -14.88 9.11 -2.63
C ARG A 230 -15.66 9.35 -3.92
N ASN A 231 -16.41 10.44 -3.92
CA ASN A 231 -17.11 10.96 -5.08
C ASN A 231 -16.75 12.44 -5.25
N THR A 232 -16.56 12.86 -6.50
CA THR A 232 -16.21 14.22 -6.89
C THR A 232 -17.29 14.89 -7.74
N LEU A 233 -18.38 14.19 -8.04
CA LEU A 233 -19.55 14.77 -8.67
C LEU A 233 -20.22 15.81 -7.76
N GLU A 234 -20.71 16.87 -8.38
CA GLU A 234 -21.34 17.99 -7.68
C GLU A 234 -22.51 17.52 -6.80
N GLY A 235 -22.49 17.93 -5.52
CA GLY A 235 -23.51 17.57 -4.54
C GLY A 235 -23.47 16.11 -4.04
N GLN A 236 -22.50 15.30 -4.47
CA GLN A 236 -22.40 13.88 -4.09
C GLN A 236 -21.17 13.55 -3.23
N ALA A 237 -20.47 14.56 -2.71
CA ALA A 237 -19.31 14.33 -1.85
C ALA A 237 -19.68 13.46 -0.63
N ILE A 238 -18.83 12.48 -0.33
CA ILE A 238 -19.01 11.58 0.82
C ILE A 238 -18.02 12.05 1.90
N PRO A 239 -18.50 12.57 3.05
CA PRO A 239 -17.63 13.09 4.10
C PRO A 239 -16.84 11.98 4.79
N ALA A 240 -15.69 12.35 5.34
CA ALA A 240 -14.83 11.48 6.13
C ALA A 240 -15.58 10.91 7.34
N ALA A 241 -15.46 9.61 7.57
CA ALA A 241 -15.85 8.98 8.83
C ALA A 241 -14.97 9.51 9.97
N TYR A 242 -15.59 10.06 11.02
CA TYR A 242 -14.95 10.45 12.27
C TYR A 242 -16.01 10.55 13.38
N ASP A 243 -15.59 10.62 14.63
CA ASP A 243 -16.50 10.79 15.77
C ASP A 243 -17.10 12.22 15.78
N GLU A 244 -18.36 12.37 15.36
CA GLU A 244 -19.04 13.67 15.29
C GLU A 244 -19.33 14.27 16.67
N GLU A 245 -19.36 13.45 17.72
CA GLU A 245 -19.57 13.88 19.11
C GLU A 245 -18.24 14.21 19.82
N GLY A 246 -17.13 14.22 19.07
CA GLY A 246 -15.80 14.55 19.55
C GLY A 246 -15.67 15.98 20.10
N PRO A 247 -14.53 16.30 20.75
CA PRO A 247 -14.28 17.60 21.34
C PRO A 247 -14.25 18.73 20.28
N ASP A 248 -14.42 19.97 20.73
CA ASP A 248 -14.14 21.15 19.90
C ASP A 248 -12.63 21.30 19.69
N LEU A 249 -12.21 21.16 18.42
CA LEU A 249 -10.80 21.22 18.00
C LEU A 249 -10.49 22.45 17.14
N THR A 250 -11.43 23.40 17.03
CA THR A 250 -11.30 24.57 16.14
C THR A 250 -10.13 25.50 16.49
N LYS A 251 -9.67 25.47 17.74
CA LYS A 251 -8.52 26.26 18.25
C LYS A 251 -7.38 25.37 18.75
N MET A 252 -7.16 24.23 18.11
CA MET A 252 -6.08 23.33 18.47
C MET A 252 -4.70 24.04 18.46
N ASP A 253 -3.97 23.88 19.55
CA ASP A 253 -2.55 24.22 19.67
C ASP A 253 -1.83 22.99 20.24
N LYS A 254 -1.36 22.12 19.33
CA LYS A 254 -0.73 20.85 19.67
C LYS A 254 0.36 20.55 18.64
N ASP A 255 1.52 20.16 19.14
CA ASP A 255 2.65 19.71 18.34
C ASP A 255 3.18 18.41 18.95
N LEU A 256 2.93 17.29 18.28
CA LEU A 256 3.46 15.99 18.70
C LEU A 256 4.98 15.99 18.48
N ASP A 257 5.76 15.44 19.42
CA ASP A 257 7.23 15.39 19.31
C ASP A 257 7.72 14.28 18.37
N VAL A 258 7.31 14.37 17.10
CA VAL A 258 7.61 13.36 16.08
C VAL A 258 9.07 13.47 15.62
N PRO A 259 9.84 12.36 15.61
CA PRO A 259 11.19 12.32 15.07
C PRO A 259 11.25 12.88 13.65
N MET A 260 12.32 13.61 13.35
CA MET A 260 12.47 14.31 12.07
C MET A 260 13.44 13.57 11.15
N TYR A 261 12.97 13.11 9.99
CA TYR A 261 13.80 12.48 8.97
C TYR A 261 13.64 13.20 7.64
N SER A 262 14.75 13.75 7.14
CA SER A 262 14.87 14.24 5.77
C SER A 262 15.15 13.07 4.84
N GLN A 263 14.39 12.95 3.75
CA GLN A 263 14.68 11.99 2.68
C GLN A 263 15.93 12.39 1.88
N MET A 264 16.29 13.68 1.88
CA MET A 264 17.33 14.23 1.01
C MET A 264 18.75 13.84 1.41
N ILE A 265 18.94 13.39 2.67
CA ILE A 265 20.23 12.90 3.20
C ILE A 265 20.31 11.37 3.26
N ARG A 266 19.32 10.67 2.68
CA ARG A 266 19.23 9.20 2.61
C ARG A 266 19.93 8.66 1.36
N ASP A 267 19.93 7.34 1.20
CA ASP A 267 20.58 6.68 0.05
C ASP A 267 20.21 7.39 -1.27
N PRO A 268 21.20 7.97 -1.98
CA PRO A 268 20.97 8.72 -3.22
C PRO A 268 20.21 7.96 -4.31
N LYS A 269 20.22 6.62 -4.28
CA LYS A 269 19.46 5.78 -5.22
C LYS A 269 17.95 5.96 -5.08
N ILE A 270 17.47 6.27 -3.88
CA ILE A 270 16.04 6.28 -3.54
C ILE A 270 15.57 7.60 -2.91
N SER A 271 16.50 8.44 -2.43
CA SER A 271 16.22 9.68 -1.68
C SER A 271 15.20 10.59 -2.33
N ASN A 272 15.15 10.67 -3.66
CA ASN A 272 14.18 11.51 -4.40
C ASN A 272 12.77 10.91 -4.51
N SER A 273 12.50 9.75 -3.91
CA SER A 273 11.26 8.98 -4.13
C SER A 273 10.66 8.30 -2.90
N ILE A 274 11.23 8.53 -1.71
CA ILE A 274 10.88 7.82 -0.46
C ILE A 274 10.12 8.71 0.55
N CYS A 275 9.46 9.77 0.10
CA CYS A 275 8.70 10.67 0.99
C CYS A 275 7.66 9.94 1.83
N SER A 276 6.95 8.98 1.22
CA SER A 276 5.94 8.16 1.90
C SER A 276 6.53 7.27 3.00
N PRO A 277 7.46 6.33 2.71
CA PRO A 277 8.04 5.51 3.77
C PRO A 277 8.88 6.29 4.78
N THR A 278 9.45 7.45 4.40
CA THR A 278 10.11 8.33 5.39
C THR A 278 9.10 8.88 6.38
N SER A 279 7.91 9.27 5.91
CA SER A 279 6.80 9.70 6.78
C SER A 279 6.29 8.57 7.66
N VAL A 280 6.18 7.34 7.13
CA VAL A 280 5.85 6.14 7.92
C VAL A 280 6.89 5.90 9.00
N ALA A 281 8.20 5.92 8.66
CA ALA A 281 9.27 5.73 9.64
C ALA A 281 9.20 6.76 10.79
N MET A 282 8.88 8.03 10.49
CA MET A 282 8.68 9.06 11.51
C MET A 282 7.48 8.75 12.42
N ALA A 283 6.35 8.29 11.85
CA ALA A 283 5.17 7.92 12.62
C ALA A 283 5.42 6.71 13.55
N LEU A 284 6.08 5.67 13.04
CA LEU A 284 6.42 4.47 13.82
C LEU A 284 7.42 4.80 14.93
N ALA A 285 8.45 5.60 14.65
CA ALA A 285 9.45 6.03 15.62
C ALA A 285 8.82 6.86 16.75
N TYR A 286 7.85 7.73 16.43
CA TYR A 286 7.10 8.48 17.44
C TYR A 286 6.37 7.57 18.45
N HIS A 287 5.94 6.38 18.03
CA HIS A 287 5.35 5.36 18.89
C HIS A 287 6.36 4.34 19.45
N GLY A 288 7.67 4.58 19.30
CA GLY A 288 8.75 3.79 19.87
C GLY A 288 9.26 2.64 19.00
N VAL A 289 8.83 2.53 17.74
CA VAL A 289 9.37 1.57 16.77
C VAL A 289 10.35 2.27 15.84
N GLU A 290 11.61 2.30 16.26
CA GLU A 290 12.69 2.97 15.53
C GLU A 290 13.11 2.21 14.27
N MET A 291 13.16 2.91 13.14
CA MET A 291 13.68 2.37 11.88
C MET A 291 14.24 3.49 10.98
N SER A 292 15.21 3.11 10.14
CA SER A 292 15.73 4.03 9.13
C SER A 292 14.73 4.25 7.98
N PRO A 293 14.75 5.42 7.31
CA PRO A 293 13.96 5.62 6.10
C PRO A 293 14.25 4.59 4.99
N GLU A 294 15.49 4.11 4.88
CA GLU A 294 15.88 3.04 3.95
C GLU A 294 15.19 1.70 4.29
N GLN A 295 15.12 1.35 5.58
CA GLN A 295 14.43 0.13 6.04
C GLN A 295 12.93 0.21 5.71
N ALA A 296 12.28 1.33 6.00
CA ALA A 296 10.89 1.54 5.65
C ALA A 296 10.69 1.49 4.13
N ALA A 297 11.56 2.14 3.35
CA ALA A 297 11.47 2.18 1.89
C ALA A 297 11.53 0.78 1.27
N TRP A 298 12.51 -0.04 1.63
CA TRP A 298 12.61 -1.40 1.09
C TRP A 298 11.54 -2.35 1.63
N GLY A 299 10.95 -2.04 2.78
CA GLY A 299 9.79 -2.72 3.34
C GLY A 299 8.50 -2.50 2.54
N VAL A 300 8.24 -1.26 2.11
CA VAL A 300 7.02 -0.86 1.38
C VAL A 300 7.10 -0.96 -0.14
N ASN A 301 8.30 -1.19 -0.70
CA ASN A 301 8.53 -1.06 -2.14
C ASN A 301 7.56 -1.94 -2.95
N ASP A 302 6.87 -1.32 -3.91
CA ASP A 302 6.11 -2.02 -4.93
C ASP A 302 7.08 -2.48 -6.01
N TYR A 303 7.42 -3.76 -6.01
CA TYR A 303 8.43 -4.31 -6.92
C TYR A 303 7.94 -4.45 -8.36
N ARG A 304 6.64 -4.27 -8.61
CA ARG A 304 6.08 -4.28 -9.97
C ARG A 304 6.05 -2.89 -10.58
N ALA A 305 5.60 -1.89 -9.83
CA ALA A 305 5.55 -0.49 -10.26
C ALA A 305 6.85 0.30 -9.99
N PRO A 306 7.97 -0.40 -9.77
CA PRO A 306 9.11 -0.01 -8.92
C PRO A 306 8.97 1.35 -8.20
N MET A 307 8.10 1.44 -7.19
CA MET A 307 7.83 2.69 -6.48
C MET A 307 7.59 2.50 -4.97
N PHE A 308 7.82 3.57 -4.20
CA PHE A 308 7.66 3.57 -2.74
C PHE A 308 6.38 4.25 -2.24
N GLY A 309 5.63 4.91 -3.13
CA GLY A 309 4.46 5.72 -2.80
C GLY A 309 3.12 5.01 -2.93
N ASN A 310 3.09 3.67 -2.94
CA ASN A 310 1.85 2.87 -2.99
C ASN A 310 1.16 2.96 -1.61
N TRP A 311 -0.01 3.58 -1.54
CA TRP A 311 -0.61 3.97 -0.25
C TRP A 311 -0.96 2.76 0.64
N PRO A 312 -1.70 1.73 0.15
CA PRO A 312 -1.96 0.53 0.94
C PRO A 312 -0.70 -0.22 1.38
N PHE A 313 0.38 -0.24 0.59
CA PHE A 313 1.62 -0.91 0.97
C PHE A 313 2.32 -0.20 2.15
N ASN A 314 2.21 1.13 2.21
CA ASN A 314 2.75 1.91 3.32
C ASN A 314 2.00 1.64 4.63
N THR A 315 0.66 1.58 4.58
CA THR A 315 -0.16 1.26 5.76
C THR A 315 -0.01 -0.22 6.14
N ALA A 316 0.04 -1.14 5.18
CA ALA A 316 0.27 -2.56 5.45
C ALA A 316 1.64 -2.82 6.07
N PHE A 317 2.67 -2.06 5.69
CA PHE A 317 3.98 -2.13 6.34
C PHE A 317 3.95 -1.57 7.76
N ALA A 318 3.28 -0.44 8.00
CA ALA A 318 3.05 0.07 9.35
C ALA A 318 2.37 -1.00 10.21
N ALA A 319 1.32 -1.64 9.66
CA ALA A 319 0.60 -2.69 10.35
C ALA A 319 1.44 -3.92 10.67
N ALA A 320 2.28 -4.34 9.73
CA ALA A 320 3.23 -5.44 9.93
C ALA A 320 4.23 -5.17 11.07
N ASN A 321 4.45 -3.90 11.43
CA ASN A 321 5.27 -3.48 12.57
C ASN A 321 4.46 -3.31 13.87
N GLY A 322 3.25 -3.86 13.96
CA GLY A 322 2.44 -3.89 15.18
C GLY A 322 1.52 -2.70 15.37
N PHE A 323 1.06 -2.08 14.28
CA PHE A 323 0.12 -0.95 14.31
C PHE A 323 -1.22 -1.33 13.69
N THR A 324 -2.27 -0.60 14.04
CA THR A 324 -3.45 -0.52 13.17
C THR A 324 -3.19 0.61 12.18
N ALA A 325 -3.25 0.30 10.88
CA ALA A 325 -3.04 1.30 9.86
C ALA A 325 -3.92 1.11 8.62
N TYR A 326 -4.47 2.19 8.09
CA TYR A 326 -5.30 2.13 6.90
C TYR A 326 -5.30 3.46 6.15
N VAL A 327 -5.73 3.42 4.89
CA VAL A 327 -5.90 4.60 4.05
C VAL A 327 -7.34 5.10 4.19
N GLN A 328 -7.50 6.42 4.38
CA GLN A 328 -8.80 7.08 4.42
C GLN A 328 -8.81 8.31 3.53
N TYR A 329 -9.95 8.61 2.90
CA TYR A 329 -10.19 9.94 2.35
C TYR A 329 -10.67 10.90 3.45
N GLY A 330 -9.90 11.94 3.77
CA GLY A 330 -10.25 13.04 4.67
C GLY A 330 -11.12 14.12 4.00
N VAL A 331 -12.17 13.73 3.29
CA VAL A 331 -13.11 14.69 2.66
C VAL A 331 -13.89 15.40 3.75
N PRO A 332 -13.90 16.74 3.81
CA PRO A 332 -14.61 17.44 4.87
C PRO A 332 -16.12 17.41 4.65
N ALA A 333 -16.87 17.38 5.75
CA ALA A 333 -18.30 17.67 5.72
C ALA A 333 -18.56 19.16 5.44
N GLU A 334 -19.61 19.46 4.68
CA GLU A 334 -19.95 20.83 4.31
C GLU A 334 -20.16 21.72 5.56
N GLY A 335 -19.52 22.89 5.57
CA GLY A 335 -19.61 23.85 6.67
C GLY A 335 -18.90 23.44 7.96
N LYS A 336 -18.13 22.34 7.96
CA LYS A 336 -17.31 21.89 9.10
C LYS A 336 -15.85 22.26 8.94
N ASP A 337 -15.08 22.13 10.03
CA ASP A 337 -13.64 22.30 10.02
C ASP A 337 -13.00 21.28 9.05
N PRO A 338 -12.29 21.74 8.00
CA PRO A 338 -11.77 20.85 6.97
C PRO A 338 -10.69 19.89 7.46
N TRP A 339 -10.11 20.16 8.62
CA TRP A 339 -9.07 19.36 9.24
C TRP A 339 -9.60 18.48 10.38
N TYR A 340 -10.90 18.45 10.66
CA TYR A 340 -11.43 17.83 11.87
C TYR A 340 -11.03 16.36 12.04
N ALA A 341 -11.13 15.54 10.99
CA ALA A 341 -10.68 14.14 11.03
C ALA A 341 -9.19 14.01 11.40
N VAL A 342 -8.33 14.84 10.80
CA VAL A 342 -6.89 14.88 11.11
C VAL A 342 -6.64 15.38 12.53
N LYS A 343 -7.36 16.42 12.96
CA LYS A 343 -7.27 16.97 14.31
C LYS A 343 -7.69 15.94 15.36
N GLN A 344 -8.67 15.08 15.09
CA GLN A 344 -9.03 14.02 16.03
C GLN A 344 -7.89 13.03 16.27
N GLU A 345 -7.20 12.60 15.21
CA GLU A 345 -6.01 11.75 15.34
C GLU A 345 -4.90 12.46 16.12
N ILE A 346 -4.61 13.71 15.78
CA ILE A 346 -3.64 14.53 16.54
C ILE A 346 -4.05 14.66 18.01
N ASN A 347 -5.34 14.86 18.29
CA ASN A 347 -5.87 14.95 19.64
C ASN A 347 -5.65 13.65 20.44
N ARG A 348 -5.87 12.50 19.79
CA ARG A 348 -5.57 11.15 20.32
C ARG A 348 -4.08 10.86 20.43
N GLY A 349 -3.24 11.72 19.85
CA GLY A 349 -1.78 11.62 19.92
C GLY A 349 -1.17 10.87 18.74
N ASN A 350 -1.91 10.68 17.65
CA ASN A 350 -1.46 9.98 16.46
C ASN A 350 -1.10 10.99 15.35
N PRO A 351 0.14 10.99 14.84
CA PRO A 351 0.46 11.77 13.64
C PRO A 351 -0.23 11.19 12.40
N VAL A 352 -0.55 12.04 11.44
CA VAL A 352 -1.29 11.66 10.21
C VAL A 352 -0.46 11.96 8.99
N ILE A 353 -0.32 11.01 8.07
CA ILE A 353 0.41 11.23 6.82
C ILE A 353 -0.58 11.62 5.73
N VAL A 354 -0.32 12.68 4.97
CA VAL A 354 -1.24 13.20 3.94
C VAL A 354 -0.55 13.35 2.60
N SER A 355 -1.30 13.13 1.52
CA SER A 355 -0.79 13.33 0.15
C SER A 355 -0.97 14.77 -0.31
N VAL A 356 0.08 15.38 -0.86
CA VAL A 356 0.07 16.79 -1.24
C VAL A 356 0.67 17.02 -2.63
N LYS A 357 0.26 18.11 -3.26
CA LYS A 357 0.96 18.74 -4.37
C LYS A 357 1.00 20.22 -4.09
N TYR A 358 2.14 20.85 -4.32
CA TYR A 358 2.27 22.28 -4.07
C TYR A 358 3.34 22.88 -4.97
N ARG A 359 3.32 24.20 -5.04
CA ARG A 359 4.46 25.00 -5.48
C ARG A 359 4.77 26.08 -4.46
N LYS A 360 6.02 26.52 -4.46
CA LYS A 360 6.44 27.69 -3.71
C LYS A 360 5.80 28.94 -4.33
N PRO A 361 5.29 29.90 -3.52
CA PRO A 361 4.75 31.15 -4.04
C PRO A 361 5.71 31.86 -5.00
N GLY A 362 5.20 32.31 -6.14
CA GLY A 362 6.00 32.95 -7.19
C GLY A 362 6.81 31.99 -8.08
N TYR A 363 6.71 30.67 -7.91
CA TYR A 363 7.32 29.71 -8.84
C TYR A 363 6.46 29.57 -10.11
N GLU A 364 6.99 30.06 -11.24
CA GLU A 364 6.26 30.13 -12.52
C GLU A 364 6.23 28.78 -13.27
N GLY A 365 5.27 28.65 -14.21
CA GLY A 365 5.16 27.49 -15.11
C GLY A 365 4.55 26.24 -14.49
N ARG A 366 3.93 26.36 -13.30
CA ARG A 366 3.31 25.28 -12.51
C ARG A 366 1.88 25.65 -12.11
N THR A 367 1.05 24.65 -11.85
CA THR A 367 -0.38 24.82 -11.54
C THR A 367 -0.78 24.28 -10.18
N GLU A 368 0.12 23.57 -9.50
CA GLU A 368 -0.06 23.05 -8.15
C GLU A 368 -0.29 24.22 -7.16
N PRO A 369 -1.16 24.08 -6.14
CA PRO A 369 -1.48 25.15 -5.19
C PRO A 369 -0.24 25.81 -4.56
N GLU A 370 -0.31 27.11 -4.30
CA GLU A 370 0.77 27.82 -3.62
C GLU A 370 0.70 27.58 -2.12
N VAL A 371 1.83 27.17 -1.54
CA VAL A 371 1.96 26.98 -0.10
C VAL A 371 3.22 27.68 0.39
N GLU A 372 3.05 28.64 1.30
CA GLU A 372 4.16 29.33 1.94
C GLU A 372 5.07 28.35 2.71
N ASN A 373 6.37 28.69 2.83
CA ASN A 373 7.35 27.98 3.66
C ASN A 373 7.72 26.53 3.24
N VAL A 374 7.26 26.05 2.09
CA VAL A 374 7.64 24.74 1.55
C VAL A 374 9.15 24.62 1.27
N PRO A 375 9.76 23.43 1.46
CA PRO A 375 11.21 23.23 1.35
C PRO A 375 11.72 23.15 -0.09
N ILE A 376 10.85 22.84 -1.05
CA ILE A 376 11.20 22.67 -2.47
C ILE A 376 10.33 23.58 -3.37
N ASN A 377 10.80 23.84 -4.59
CA ASN A 377 10.13 24.77 -5.50
C ASN A 377 8.74 24.28 -5.93
N TYR A 378 8.59 22.98 -6.18
CA TYR A 378 7.30 22.37 -6.49
C TYR A 378 7.35 20.85 -6.31
N THR A 379 6.18 20.24 -6.17
CA THR A 379 5.99 18.80 -6.31
C THR A 379 4.61 18.48 -6.91
N PRO A 380 4.51 17.60 -7.92
CA PRO A 380 3.23 17.14 -8.45
C PRO A 380 2.56 16.08 -7.56
N GLY A 381 3.28 15.54 -6.58
CA GLY A 381 2.82 14.52 -5.65
C GLY A 381 3.90 14.21 -4.62
N HIS A 382 3.53 14.29 -3.34
CA HIS A 382 4.42 14.14 -2.19
C HIS A 382 3.63 13.67 -0.98
N LEU A 383 4.25 12.95 -0.05
CA LEU A 383 3.62 12.53 1.19
C LEU A 383 4.36 13.22 2.34
N VAL A 384 3.60 13.82 3.25
CA VAL A 384 4.13 14.53 4.41
C VAL A 384 3.38 14.15 5.67
N LEU A 385 4.05 14.24 6.82
CA LEU A 385 3.45 13.90 8.12
C LEU A 385 2.95 15.17 8.81
N VAL A 386 1.65 15.24 9.07
CA VAL A 386 1.02 16.22 9.97
C VAL A 386 1.26 15.77 11.42
N ARG A 387 1.89 16.65 12.20
CA ARG A 387 2.20 16.44 13.63
C ARG A 387 1.42 17.38 14.55
N GLY A 388 0.64 18.29 13.97
CA GLY A 388 -0.39 19.02 14.69
C GLY A 388 -0.74 20.37 14.10
N PHE A 389 -1.24 21.28 14.93
CA PHE A 389 -1.80 22.57 14.54
C PHE A 389 -1.42 23.64 15.56
N THR A 390 -1.33 24.88 15.11
CA THR A 390 -1.14 26.04 15.99
C THR A 390 -1.78 27.28 15.38
N TRP A 391 -1.98 28.31 16.21
CA TRP A 391 -2.52 29.59 15.77
C TRP A 391 -1.48 30.69 15.96
N LYS A 392 -1.26 31.48 14.90
CA LYS A 392 -0.36 32.64 14.95
C LYS A 392 -1.03 33.82 14.26
N ASP A 393 -1.07 34.96 14.96
CA ASP A 393 -1.60 36.23 14.45
C ASP A 393 -3.03 36.10 13.87
N GLY A 394 -3.86 35.24 14.48
CA GLY A 394 -5.23 34.98 14.03
C GLY A 394 -5.37 34.05 12.82
N ARG A 395 -4.28 33.44 12.34
CA ARG A 395 -4.28 32.43 11.25
C ARG A 395 -3.88 31.06 11.81
N GLU A 396 -4.56 30.03 11.35
CA GLU A 396 -4.23 28.64 11.67
C GLU A 396 -3.09 28.13 10.77
N TYR A 397 -2.19 27.36 11.37
CA TYR A 397 -1.09 26.69 10.69
C TYR A 397 -1.11 25.21 10.99
N VAL A 398 -0.89 24.40 9.97
CA VAL A 398 -0.58 22.97 10.11
C VAL A 398 0.91 22.82 10.38
N ILE A 399 1.26 22.09 11.43
CA ILE A 399 2.63 21.71 11.76
C ILE A 399 2.92 20.39 11.04
N VAL A 400 3.93 20.39 10.18
CA VAL A 400 4.23 19.28 9.28
C VAL A 400 5.70 18.89 9.41
N ASN A 401 6.01 17.60 9.43
CA ASN A 401 7.33 17.09 9.07
C ASN A 401 7.35 16.83 7.55
N ASP A 402 7.95 17.76 6.79
CA ASP A 402 8.13 17.64 5.34
C ASP A 402 9.50 17.04 5.03
N ALA A 403 9.52 15.75 4.67
CA ALA A 403 10.73 14.98 4.43
C ALA A 403 11.60 15.54 3.29
N ALA A 404 11.07 16.39 2.40
CA ALA A 404 11.81 16.98 1.30
C ALA A 404 12.75 18.13 1.73
N ALA A 405 12.77 18.49 3.02
CA ALA A 405 13.76 19.42 3.57
C ALA A 405 15.19 18.89 3.37
N ALA A 406 16.17 19.80 3.26
CA ALA A 406 17.55 19.43 2.93
C ALA A 406 18.30 18.69 4.07
N LYS A 407 17.83 18.83 5.32
CA LYS A 407 18.43 18.25 6.54
C LYS A 407 17.35 17.90 7.55
N ASP A 408 17.64 16.98 8.47
CA ASP A 408 16.69 16.54 9.51
C ASP A 408 16.16 17.70 10.35
N GLU A 409 16.99 18.69 10.70
CA GLU A 409 16.60 19.82 11.55
C GLU A 409 15.65 20.81 10.85
N GLU A 410 15.54 20.73 9.51
CA GLU A 410 14.72 21.61 8.69
C GLU A 410 13.39 20.95 8.26
N VAL A 411 13.13 19.71 8.70
CA VAL A 411 11.94 18.92 8.32
C VAL A 411 10.68 19.49 8.92
N ARG A 412 10.71 19.96 10.17
CA ARG A 412 9.54 20.57 10.82
C ARG A 412 9.23 21.93 10.20
N ARG A 413 8.01 22.09 9.67
CA ARG A 413 7.52 23.29 8.98
C ARG A 413 6.15 23.70 9.51
N LEU A 414 5.83 24.98 9.27
CA LEU A 414 4.49 25.54 9.48
C LEU A 414 3.95 25.95 8.12
N TYR A 415 2.81 25.40 7.74
CA TYR A 415 2.08 25.76 6.52
C TYR A 415 0.75 26.39 6.89
N PRO A 416 0.36 27.52 6.26
CA PRO A 416 -0.97 28.06 6.49
C PRO A 416 -2.06 27.03 6.16
N ALA A 417 -3.00 26.82 7.08
CA ALA A 417 -3.95 25.71 6.98
C ALA A 417 -4.90 25.81 5.78
N ASP A 418 -5.23 27.04 5.37
CA ASP A 418 -6.00 27.34 4.17
C ASP A 418 -5.26 26.95 2.89
N GLN A 419 -4.00 27.35 2.76
CA GLN A 419 -3.17 27.01 1.59
C GLN A 419 -2.87 25.52 1.52
N PHE A 420 -2.56 24.93 2.67
CA PHE A 420 -2.21 23.51 2.74
C PHE A 420 -3.42 22.60 2.48
N PHE A 421 -4.63 23.04 2.84
CA PHE A 421 -5.85 22.30 2.52
C PHE A 421 -6.07 22.19 1.00
N GLU A 422 -5.80 23.25 0.23
CA GLU A 422 -5.84 23.20 -1.24
C GLU A 422 -4.78 22.26 -1.80
N ALA A 423 -3.60 22.23 -1.18
CA ALA A 423 -2.51 21.32 -1.55
C ALA A 423 -2.79 19.85 -1.22
N TRP A 424 -3.72 19.53 -0.31
CA TRP A 424 -4.08 18.17 0.06
C TRP A 424 -4.78 17.44 -1.10
N VAL A 425 -4.01 16.65 -1.85
CA VAL A 425 -4.44 15.96 -3.07
C VAL A 425 -5.34 14.80 -2.73
N LYS A 426 -6.47 14.70 -3.46
CA LYS A 426 -7.49 13.63 -3.33
C LYS A 426 -8.04 13.46 -1.90
N LYS A 427 -7.61 14.29 -0.94
CA LYS A 427 -7.82 14.15 0.49
C LYS A 427 -7.34 12.81 1.07
N VAL A 428 -6.29 12.20 0.50
CA VAL A 428 -5.75 10.93 1.05
C VAL A 428 -4.97 11.17 2.35
N MET A 429 -5.29 10.41 3.38
CA MET A 429 -4.55 10.33 4.65
C MET A 429 -4.27 8.88 5.07
N TYR A 430 -3.14 8.67 5.75
CA TYR A 430 -2.85 7.42 6.44
C TYR A 430 -3.18 7.62 7.91
N VAL A 431 -4.07 6.78 8.40
CA VAL A 431 -4.31 6.64 9.82
C VAL A 431 -3.37 5.54 10.31
N ILE A 432 -2.53 5.86 11.28
CA ILE A 432 -1.59 4.93 11.90
C ILE A 432 -1.65 5.19 13.40
N HIS A 433 -2.10 4.20 14.16
CA HIS A 433 -2.12 4.29 15.61
C HIS A 433 -1.73 2.98 16.24
N LYS A 434 -1.12 3.11 17.43
CA LYS A 434 -0.85 1.96 18.27
C LYS A 434 -2.14 1.60 18.99
N ASP A 435 -2.71 0.47 18.63
CA ASP A 435 -3.83 -0.12 19.34
C ASP A 435 -3.40 -1.48 19.89
N GLU A 436 -3.24 -1.57 21.22
CA GLU A 436 -2.81 -2.83 21.86
C GLU A 436 -3.92 -3.88 21.89
N SER A 437 -5.17 -3.50 21.62
CA SER A 437 -6.32 -4.41 21.52
C SER A 437 -6.53 -4.96 20.10
N GLU A 438 -6.10 -4.21 19.09
CA GLU A 438 -6.18 -4.60 17.67
C GLU A 438 -4.85 -5.10 17.08
N GLY A 439 -3.74 -4.81 17.75
CA GLY A 439 -2.40 -5.08 17.25
C GLY A 439 -2.08 -6.57 17.17
N ALA A 440 -1.75 -7.02 15.96
CA ALA A 440 -1.01 -8.27 15.78
C ALA A 440 0.37 -8.17 16.45
N VAL A 441 0.91 -9.30 16.91
CA VAL A 441 2.36 -9.42 17.12
C VAL A 441 3.06 -9.00 15.82
N PRO A 442 4.07 -8.10 15.85
CA PRO A 442 4.79 -7.70 14.65
C PRO A 442 5.24 -8.91 13.83
N CYS A 443 4.96 -8.89 12.53
CA CYS A 443 5.25 -9.99 11.61
C CYS A 443 6.43 -9.71 10.68
N VAL A 444 6.96 -8.48 10.67
CA VAL A 444 8.22 -8.17 9.99
C VAL A 444 9.34 -8.97 10.65
N ALA A 445 10.12 -9.70 9.85
CA ALA A 445 11.27 -10.42 10.38
C ALA A 445 12.23 -9.47 11.10
N SER A 446 12.70 -9.93 12.26
CA SER A 446 13.87 -9.33 12.90
C SER A 446 15.07 -9.41 11.94
N PRO A 447 15.97 -8.41 11.96
CA PRO A 447 17.20 -8.49 11.19
C PRO A 447 17.95 -9.79 11.50
N LEU A 448 18.55 -10.38 10.46
CA LEU A 448 19.50 -11.47 10.60
C LEU A 448 20.76 -10.91 11.24
N GLU A 449 20.99 -11.24 12.50
CA GLU A 449 22.17 -10.81 13.25
C GLU A 449 23.41 -11.54 12.72
N GLY A 450 24.48 -10.78 12.47
CA GLY A 450 25.74 -11.27 11.94
C GLY A 450 26.94 -10.65 12.64
N GLU A 451 28.11 -11.21 12.33
CA GLU A 451 29.39 -10.80 12.89
C GLU A 451 30.36 -10.39 11.80
N PHE A 452 31.20 -9.40 12.08
CA PHE A 452 32.26 -8.98 11.18
C PHE A 452 33.56 -9.74 11.48
N VAL A 453 34.08 -10.44 10.47
CA VAL A 453 35.36 -11.14 10.54
C VAL A 453 36.40 -10.36 9.73
N ALA A 454 37.51 -9.97 10.35
CA ALA A 454 38.57 -9.22 9.67
C ALA A 454 39.22 -10.08 8.56
N VAL A 455 39.40 -9.48 7.38
CA VAL A 455 40.00 -10.13 6.22
C VAL A 455 41.36 -9.50 5.91
N GLY A 456 42.42 -10.25 6.21
CA GLY A 456 43.80 -9.80 6.01
C GLY A 456 44.20 -8.62 6.89
N ASP A 457 45.44 -8.17 6.72
CA ASP A 457 45.97 -7.02 7.44
C ASP A 457 45.45 -5.69 6.86
N PRO A 458 45.33 -4.63 7.68
CA PRO A 458 45.01 -3.29 7.19
C PRO A 458 45.93 -2.88 6.03
N SER A 459 45.35 -2.44 4.92
CA SER A 459 46.11 -2.03 3.74
C SER A 459 45.39 -0.92 2.97
N GLY A 460 46.16 0.02 2.42
CA GLY A 460 45.59 1.13 1.63
C GLY A 460 44.68 2.09 2.42
N GLY A 461 44.80 2.14 3.75
CA GLY A 461 43.96 2.98 4.61
C GLY A 461 42.65 2.33 5.08
N TYR A 462 42.50 1.01 4.90
CA TYR A 462 41.27 0.28 5.24
C TYR A 462 41.57 -1.03 5.96
N GLN A 463 40.75 -1.36 6.94
CA GLN A 463 40.53 -2.73 7.39
C GLN A 463 39.31 -3.29 6.66
N LYS A 464 39.45 -4.48 6.08
CA LYS A 464 38.35 -5.17 5.40
C LYS A 464 37.69 -6.17 6.34
N TYR A 465 36.37 -6.30 6.23
CA TYR A 465 35.58 -7.25 7.00
C TYR A 465 34.64 -8.04 6.10
N GLU A 466 34.50 -9.33 6.39
CA GLU A 466 33.46 -10.19 5.87
C GLU A 466 32.30 -10.20 6.87
N LEU A 467 31.07 -9.98 6.38
CA LEU A 467 29.87 -10.19 7.20
C LEU A 467 29.51 -11.67 7.16
N VAL A 468 29.43 -12.29 8.33
CA VAL A 468 29.08 -13.71 8.48
C VAL A 468 27.77 -13.83 9.26
N VAL A 469 26.81 -14.56 8.69
CA VAL A 469 25.49 -14.85 9.30
C VAL A 469 25.31 -16.36 9.26
N ASP A 470 25.01 -16.98 10.40
CA ASP A 470 24.90 -18.44 10.55
C ASP A 470 26.11 -19.21 9.97
N GLY A 471 27.31 -18.64 10.12
CA GLY A 471 28.56 -19.23 9.62
C GLY A 471 28.76 -19.13 8.09
N GLN A 472 27.89 -18.40 7.37
CA GLN A 472 28.00 -18.19 5.93
C GLN A 472 28.32 -16.72 5.60
N PRO A 473 29.23 -16.46 4.66
CA PRO A 473 29.54 -15.10 4.24
C PRO A 473 28.38 -14.49 3.45
N VAL A 474 28.06 -13.23 3.73
CA VAL A 474 27.05 -12.45 3.02
C VAL A 474 27.72 -11.61 1.93
N ASN A 475 27.20 -11.67 0.70
CA ASN A 475 27.68 -10.82 -0.38
C ASN A 475 27.20 -9.36 -0.17
N LEU A 476 28.12 -8.46 0.19
CA LEU A 476 27.81 -7.03 0.42
C LEU A 476 27.86 -6.14 -0.84
N SER A 477 28.05 -6.71 -2.03
CA SER A 477 28.10 -5.92 -3.27
C SER A 477 26.73 -5.42 -3.72
N ASP A 478 26.73 -4.45 -4.64
CA ASP A 478 25.51 -3.90 -5.25
C ASP A 478 24.67 -4.89 -6.09
N ALA A 479 25.19 -6.08 -6.35
CA ALA A 479 24.42 -7.17 -6.98
C ALA A 479 23.45 -7.85 -5.99
N ASN A 480 23.74 -7.77 -4.69
CA ASN A 480 22.93 -8.40 -3.65
C ASN A 480 22.33 -7.39 -2.67
N ILE A 481 23.01 -6.28 -2.37
CA ILE A 481 22.55 -5.26 -1.43
C ILE A 481 21.96 -4.07 -2.20
N ARG A 482 20.75 -3.65 -1.83
CA ARG A 482 20.07 -2.49 -2.41
C ARG A 482 20.58 -1.18 -1.80
N SER A 483 20.57 -1.14 -0.47
CA SER A 483 21.04 -0.03 0.37
C SER A 483 21.70 -0.57 1.63
N ALA A 484 22.54 0.24 2.24
CA ALA A 484 23.08 -0.03 3.57
C ALA A 484 23.20 1.28 4.36
N VAL A 485 23.00 1.17 5.66
CA VAL A 485 23.08 2.31 6.58
C VAL A 485 23.91 1.94 7.80
N VAL A 486 24.50 2.95 8.42
CA VAL A 486 25.32 2.80 9.63
C VAL A 486 24.91 3.80 10.68
N SER A 487 24.86 3.36 11.93
CA SER A 487 24.75 4.20 13.13
C SER A 487 26.11 4.24 13.82
N PHE A 488 26.52 5.41 14.30
CA PHE A 488 27.69 5.58 15.16
C PHE A 488 27.24 5.96 16.56
N ASN A 489 27.61 5.17 17.57
CA ASN A 489 27.26 5.37 18.97
C ASN A 489 25.75 5.63 19.22
N GLY A 490 24.88 4.93 18.47
CA GLY A 490 23.43 5.05 18.61
C GLY A 490 22.81 6.31 17.99
N GLN A 491 23.59 7.10 17.23
CA GLN A 491 23.05 8.23 16.46
C GLN A 491 22.16 7.75 15.31
N LYS A 492 21.36 8.65 14.74
CA LYS A 492 20.55 8.36 13.56
C LYS A 492 21.40 7.76 12.43
N THR A 493 20.83 6.79 11.74
CA THR A 493 21.52 6.09 10.67
C THR A 493 21.81 7.01 9.48
N VAL A 494 23.00 6.85 8.90
CA VAL A 494 23.41 7.49 7.64
C VAL A 494 23.66 6.43 6.57
N PRO A 495 23.32 6.69 5.29
CA PRO A 495 23.62 5.77 4.20
C PRO A 495 25.13 5.74 3.92
N PHE A 496 25.63 4.61 3.43
CA PHE A 496 27.00 4.52 2.92
C PHE A 496 27.08 3.79 1.58
N THR A 497 28.20 4.02 0.88
CA THR A 497 28.36 3.60 -0.51
C THR A 497 28.58 2.10 -0.63
N LEU A 498 27.69 1.43 -1.38
CA LEU A 498 27.89 0.06 -1.82
C LEU A 498 28.94 -0.01 -2.94
N ARG A 499 29.79 -1.04 -2.90
CA ARG A 499 30.79 -1.29 -3.94
C ARG A 499 30.13 -1.98 -5.13
N VAL A 500 30.54 -1.58 -6.34
CA VAL A 500 30.10 -2.24 -7.57
C VAL A 500 30.63 -3.66 -7.60
N SER A 501 29.76 -4.61 -7.86
CA SER A 501 30.01 -6.07 -7.86
C SER A 501 31.16 -6.54 -8.75
N VAL A 502 31.51 -5.77 -9.78
CA VAL A 502 32.66 -6.09 -10.67
C VAL A 502 34.01 -5.85 -9.99
N LEU A 503 34.06 -5.12 -8.88
CA LEU A 503 35.30 -4.89 -8.14
C LEU A 503 35.67 -6.16 -7.34
N PRO A 504 36.95 -6.57 -7.34
CA PRO A 504 37.43 -7.57 -6.40
C PRO A 504 37.08 -7.14 -4.96
N GLU A 505 36.64 -8.09 -4.14
CA GLU A 505 36.29 -7.84 -2.73
C GLU A 505 35.12 -6.83 -2.52
N SER A 506 34.30 -6.61 -3.55
CA SER A 506 33.06 -5.81 -3.43
C SER A 506 32.05 -6.43 -2.46
N ASN A 507 32.21 -7.71 -2.13
CA ASN A 507 31.46 -8.44 -1.13
C ASN A 507 31.91 -8.15 0.32
N LEU A 508 32.99 -7.38 0.53
CA LEU A 508 33.50 -7.03 1.87
C LEU A 508 33.09 -5.62 2.28
N LEU A 509 33.02 -5.38 3.59
CA LEU A 509 32.95 -4.06 4.18
C LEU A 509 34.36 -3.46 4.23
N TRP A 510 34.54 -2.26 3.65
CA TRP A 510 35.81 -1.54 3.67
C TRP A 510 35.74 -0.43 4.72
N PHE A 511 36.30 -0.69 5.90
CA PHE A 511 36.25 0.23 7.02
C PHE A 511 37.54 1.07 7.08
N LYS A 512 37.43 2.40 7.09
CA LYS A 512 38.61 3.28 7.10
C LYS A 512 39.33 3.17 8.43
N ASP A 513 40.65 3.01 8.40
CA ASP A 513 41.48 2.95 9.61
C ASP A 513 41.51 4.29 10.39
N THR A 514 41.22 5.38 9.69
CA THR A 514 41.10 6.74 10.23
C THR A 514 39.74 7.04 10.85
N SER A 515 38.80 6.09 10.86
CA SER A 515 37.47 6.28 11.47
C SER A 515 37.59 6.55 12.98
N GLU A 516 36.60 7.27 13.51
CA GLU A 516 36.56 7.59 14.94
C GLU A 516 36.40 6.29 15.77
N PRO A 517 37.11 6.14 16.89
CA PRO A 517 36.86 5.02 17.80
C PRO A 517 35.44 5.05 18.34
N GLY A 518 34.82 3.88 18.44
CA GLY A 518 33.46 3.74 18.97
C GLY A 518 32.70 2.58 18.33
N LYS A 519 31.41 2.53 18.64
CA LYS A 519 30.51 1.47 18.21
C LYS A 519 29.83 1.85 16.91
N TYR A 520 29.98 1.02 15.89
CA TYR A 520 29.27 1.13 14.62
C TYR A 520 28.27 -0.01 14.50
N THR A 521 27.01 0.31 14.26
CA THR A 521 25.98 -0.69 13.93
C THR A 521 25.60 -0.53 12.48
N PHE A 522 25.70 -1.60 11.70
CA PHE A 522 25.43 -1.63 10.27
C PHE A 522 24.14 -2.38 9.99
N TRP A 523 23.37 -1.88 9.03
CA TRP A 523 22.23 -2.58 8.44
C TRP A 523 22.41 -2.67 6.92
N PHE A 524 22.16 -3.85 6.37
CA PHE A 524 22.21 -4.11 4.93
C PHE A 524 20.87 -4.67 4.46
N PHE A 525 20.28 -4.05 3.44
CA PHE A 525 18.98 -4.43 2.88
C PHE A 525 19.20 -5.12 1.54
N ASP A 526 18.91 -6.41 1.44
CA ASP A 526 19.21 -7.19 0.25
C ASP A 526 18.10 -7.19 -0.81
N VAL A 527 18.42 -7.79 -1.95
CA VAL A 527 17.50 -7.85 -3.09
C VAL A 527 16.24 -8.68 -2.82
N ASN A 528 16.25 -9.54 -1.80
CA ASN A 528 15.22 -10.50 -1.43
C ASN A 528 14.47 -10.14 -0.13
N LYS A 529 14.54 -8.86 0.30
CA LYS A 529 13.94 -8.34 1.54
C LYS A 529 14.54 -8.88 2.85
N ASN A 530 15.70 -9.55 2.82
CA ASN A 530 16.41 -9.79 4.07
C ASN A 530 17.09 -8.51 4.54
N THR A 531 17.04 -8.28 5.84
CA THR A 531 17.83 -7.25 6.51
C THR A 531 18.89 -7.94 7.35
N TYR A 532 20.15 -7.60 7.14
CA TYR A 532 21.25 -8.06 7.98
C TYR A 532 21.66 -6.95 8.92
N LYS A 533 22.00 -7.29 10.17
CA LYS A 533 22.50 -6.35 11.17
C LYS A 533 23.79 -6.90 11.78
N ALA A 534 24.79 -6.04 11.95
CA ALA A 534 26.04 -6.41 12.58
C ALA A 534 26.69 -5.21 13.27
N GLU A 535 27.45 -5.47 14.33
CA GLU A 535 28.14 -4.44 15.10
C GLU A 535 29.65 -4.56 14.95
N LEU A 536 30.31 -3.41 14.90
CA LEU A 536 31.77 -3.28 14.87
C LEU A 536 32.21 -2.32 15.96
N GLU A 537 32.91 -2.86 16.96
CA GLU A 537 33.61 -2.06 17.97
C GLU A 537 34.98 -1.68 17.43
N TRP A 538 35.16 -0.41 17.04
CA TRP A 538 36.40 0.07 16.46
C TRP A 538 37.30 0.70 17.52
N THR A 539 38.49 0.11 17.68
CA THR A 539 39.57 0.64 18.52
C THR A 539 40.80 0.87 17.62
N LYS A 540 41.51 1.98 17.86
CA LYS A 540 42.69 2.37 17.08
C LYS A 540 43.92 1.55 17.39
#